data_AF-A0A661M649-F1
#
_entry.id   AF-A0A661M649-F1
#
_cell.length_a   1.000
_cell.length_b   1.000
_cell.length_c   1.000
_cell.angle_alpha   90.00
_cell.angle_beta   90.00
_cell.angle_gamma   90.00
#
_symmetry.space_group_name_H-M   'P 1'
#
loop_
_entity.id
_entity.type
_entity.pdbx_description
1 polymer ?
#
loop_
_entity_poly.entity_id
_entity_poly.type
_entity_poly.pdbx_seq_one_letter_code
_entity_poly.pdbx_strand_id
1 'polypeptide(L)'
;MRAIVFFVTLLCACSGYDDLALLEVDTIEPSEIEPGATLRIHGRGFPLGRAPDIVLRGSVYRPGMPASTVDARLVGDVQSESLIEIPIGEEFISALGGRATVDGELRVGFRAADNRRDVFSAQRVRVDFLPDTSAQLRADSVREEPTEPVGAQSFGLELSREELGTVGVRVVAVDPDGFAAIQDLKPEDTLIGLDGMSLYSWRDFVPDPSRSESIVLVARDGLRGVHALRWPHEATERAVDPIALGLFVLLGLLLGWVSPAALCLRARPSKVSLSAWLTRSSLVLIFAALLLCVSALQWTTMWILGLGTFAALFTLAARHRAGALSFAFAVVATLTVMLLARTASIAAIVAAQSPPVLRWYLFQSPASFFAFGAYLYALQTVSSRNSVTSSLYSAAAAVLGAALFLGGWPLADSVAGIAAVVGKAAVILFAAQVFDMSQKAAVACAGLGLGLALAGHLVDLGALFPQWSALAVGCVCAVAVRALVPPLRRESAPAMA
;
A
#
# COMPACT_ATOMS: atom_id res chain seq x y z
N MET A 1 -70.01 -52.02 3.14
CA MET A 1 -69.39 -51.10 4.12
C MET A 1 -67.91 -50.82 3.87
N ARG A 2 -67.03 -51.83 3.69
CA ARG A 2 -65.58 -51.60 3.48
C ARG A 2 -65.21 -50.75 2.24
N ALA A 3 -65.96 -50.87 1.14
CA ALA A 3 -65.74 -50.06 -0.07
C ALA A 3 -66.11 -48.57 0.11
N ILE A 4 -67.11 -48.26 0.95
CA ILE A 4 -67.53 -46.88 1.23
C ILE A 4 -66.50 -46.18 2.13
N VAL A 5 -65.94 -46.90 3.11
CA VAL A 5 -64.87 -46.36 3.97
C VAL A 5 -63.60 -46.04 3.16
N PHE A 6 -63.25 -46.89 2.19
CA PHE A 6 -62.09 -46.66 1.32
C PHE A 6 -62.28 -45.46 0.38
N PHE A 7 -63.50 -45.26 -0.15
CA PHE A 7 -63.81 -44.12 -1.01
C PHE A 7 -63.84 -42.79 -0.24
N VAL A 8 -64.32 -42.79 1.01
CA VAL A 8 -64.29 -41.60 1.89
C VAL A 8 -62.86 -41.25 2.34
N THR A 9 -61.99 -42.25 2.56
CA THR A 9 -60.56 -41.98 2.88
C THR A 9 -59.76 -41.50 1.66
N LEU A 10 -60.08 -41.95 0.44
CA LEU A 10 -59.50 -41.42 -0.80
C LEU A 10 -59.98 -40.00 -1.12
N LEU A 11 -61.23 -39.66 -0.82
CA LEU A 11 -61.75 -38.30 -1.01
C LEU A 11 -61.22 -37.29 0.02
N CYS A 12 -60.93 -37.71 1.26
CA CYS A 12 -60.28 -36.84 2.26
C CYS A 12 -58.76 -36.67 2.04
N ALA A 13 -58.12 -37.49 1.19
CA ALA A 13 -56.69 -37.38 0.91
C ALA A 13 -56.34 -36.32 -0.17
N CYS A 14 -57.34 -35.75 -0.85
CA CYS A 14 -57.13 -34.78 -1.93
C CYS A 14 -57.44 -33.33 -1.55
N SER A 15 -57.89 -33.01 -0.33
CA SER A 15 -58.33 -31.64 0.03
C SER A 15 -57.27 -30.79 0.76
N GLY A 16 -55.97 -31.07 0.56
CA GLY A 16 -54.89 -30.45 1.35
C GLY A 16 -53.83 -29.69 0.55
N TYR A 17 -54.12 -29.30 -0.69
CA TYR A 17 -53.12 -28.76 -1.62
C TYR A 17 -53.61 -27.48 -2.31
N ASP A 18 -53.94 -26.43 -1.55
CA ASP A 18 -54.36 -25.16 -2.16
C ASP A 18 -53.94 -23.87 -1.45
N ASP A 19 -53.04 -23.93 -0.45
CA ASP A 19 -52.65 -22.73 0.32
C ASP A 19 -51.18 -22.31 0.16
N LEU A 20 -50.49 -22.79 -0.88
CA LEU A 20 -49.25 -22.17 -1.32
C LEU A 20 -49.61 -21.07 -2.33
N ALA A 21 -50.15 -19.97 -1.84
CA ALA A 21 -50.13 -18.72 -2.58
C ALA A 21 -48.67 -18.49 -3.00
N LEU A 22 -48.41 -18.46 -4.32
CA LEU A 22 -47.07 -18.24 -4.84
C LEU A 22 -46.57 -16.91 -4.30
N LEU A 23 -45.51 -16.97 -3.50
CA LEU A 23 -44.78 -15.79 -3.07
C LEU A 23 -44.02 -15.25 -4.28
N GLU A 24 -44.33 -14.04 -4.70
CA GLU A 24 -43.67 -13.38 -5.83
C GLU A 24 -43.19 -12.00 -5.38
N VAL A 25 -41.97 -11.63 -5.77
CA VAL A 25 -41.40 -10.31 -5.49
C VAL A 25 -41.28 -9.61 -6.84
N ASP A 26 -41.98 -8.49 -6.98
CA ASP A 26 -42.12 -7.78 -8.25
C ASP A 26 -41.06 -6.69 -8.38
N THR A 27 -41.05 -5.74 -7.42
CA THR A 27 -40.16 -4.57 -7.44
C THR A 27 -39.69 -4.20 -6.04
N ILE A 28 -38.55 -3.52 -5.96
CA ILE A 28 -37.92 -3.08 -4.71
C ILE A 28 -37.55 -1.61 -4.89
N GLU A 29 -38.11 -0.74 -4.04
CA GLU A 29 -38.01 0.72 -4.15
C GLU A 29 -37.83 1.37 -2.77
N PRO A 30 -37.11 2.50 -2.64
CA PRO A 30 -36.29 3.13 -3.67
C PRO A 30 -34.97 2.38 -3.91
N SER A 31 -34.33 2.62 -5.06
CA SER A 31 -32.96 2.16 -5.32
C SER A 31 -31.90 2.95 -4.55
N GLU A 32 -32.28 4.09 -3.97
CA GLU A 32 -31.41 5.02 -3.26
C GLU A 32 -31.90 5.15 -1.82
N ILE A 33 -31.04 4.87 -0.85
CA ILE A 33 -31.40 4.77 0.56
C ILE A 33 -30.51 5.70 1.38
N GLU A 34 -31.14 6.70 1.98
CA GLU A 34 -30.56 7.54 3.02
C GLU A 34 -30.87 6.98 4.42
N PRO A 35 -30.13 7.37 5.47
CA PRO A 35 -30.43 6.98 6.84
C PRO A 35 -31.85 7.40 7.24
N GLY A 36 -32.62 6.46 7.79
CA GLY A 36 -34.02 6.68 8.19
C GLY A 36 -35.04 6.50 7.07
N ALA A 37 -34.60 6.21 5.84
CA ALA A 37 -35.51 5.84 4.75
C ALA A 37 -36.08 4.42 4.94
N THR A 38 -37.14 4.13 4.18
CA THR A 38 -37.82 2.82 4.21
C THR A 38 -37.67 2.16 2.85
N LEU A 39 -37.07 0.97 2.84
CA LEU A 39 -37.03 0.10 1.67
C LEU A 39 -38.36 -0.64 1.57
N ARG A 40 -39.01 -0.53 0.43
CA ARG A 40 -40.31 -1.13 0.12
C ARG A 40 -40.14 -2.27 -0.86
N ILE A 41 -40.70 -3.42 -0.52
CA ILE A 41 -40.73 -4.59 -1.40
C ILE A 41 -42.17 -4.79 -1.83
N HIS A 42 -42.40 -4.67 -3.13
CA HIS A 42 -43.68 -4.94 -3.77
C HIS A 42 -43.71 -6.36 -4.29
N GLY A 43 -44.87 -7.01 -4.18
CA GLY A 43 -45.04 -8.38 -4.65
C GLY A 43 -46.43 -8.91 -4.42
N ARG A 44 -46.54 -10.24 -4.31
CA ARG A 44 -47.81 -10.94 -4.12
C ARG A 44 -47.65 -12.10 -3.13
N GLY A 45 -48.73 -12.37 -2.41
CA GLY A 45 -48.79 -13.50 -1.49
C GLY A 45 -48.08 -13.27 -0.16
N PHE A 46 -47.91 -12.02 0.29
CA PHE A 46 -47.31 -11.72 1.59
C PHE A 46 -48.32 -11.97 2.73
N PRO A 47 -48.06 -12.91 3.65
CA PRO A 47 -48.99 -13.22 4.73
C PRO A 47 -48.99 -12.11 5.79
N LEU A 48 -50.10 -11.37 5.88
CA LEU A 48 -50.32 -10.34 6.90
C LEU A 48 -50.10 -10.88 8.33
N GLY A 49 -49.42 -10.07 9.15
CA GLY A 49 -49.16 -10.40 10.56
C GLY A 49 -48.09 -11.47 10.80
N ARG A 50 -47.42 -11.97 9.76
CA ARG A 50 -46.24 -12.85 9.90
C ARG A 50 -44.95 -12.06 9.65
N ALA A 51 -43.93 -12.34 10.46
CA ALA A 51 -42.61 -11.77 10.27
C ALA A 51 -41.92 -12.43 9.05
N PRO A 52 -41.46 -11.63 8.06
CA PRO A 52 -40.65 -12.13 6.94
C PRO A 52 -39.21 -12.42 7.38
N ASP A 53 -38.59 -13.43 6.78
CA ASP A 53 -37.14 -13.65 6.80
C ASP A 53 -36.53 -12.99 5.56
N ILE A 54 -35.94 -11.81 5.74
CA ILE A 54 -35.39 -11.00 4.65
C ILE A 54 -33.87 -11.04 4.70
N VAL A 55 -33.25 -11.46 3.61
CA VAL A 55 -31.80 -11.61 3.53
C VAL A 55 -31.28 -10.89 2.28
N LEU A 56 -30.39 -9.93 2.47
CA LEU A 56 -29.65 -9.24 1.41
C LEU A 56 -28.28 -9.90 1.24
N ARG A 57 -28.02 -10.45 0.06
CA ARG A 57 -26.74 -11.09 -0.28
C ARG A 57 -26.16 -10.49 -1.54
N GLY A 58 -24.87 -10.20 -1.55
CA GLY A 58 -24.24 -9.66 -2.75
C GLY A 58 -22.84 -9.11 -2.53
N SER A 59 -22.41 -8.28 -3.47
CA SER A 59 -21.17 -7.53 -3.41
C SER A 59 -21.45 -6.09 -3.00
N VAL A 60 -20.62 -5.58 -2.08
CA VAL A 60 -20.63 -4.20 -1.59
C VAL A 60 -19.43 -3.49 -2.19
N TYR A 61 -19.69 -2.42 -2.92
CA TYR A 61 -18.70 -1.54 -3.53
C TYR A 61 -18.64 -0.24 -2.74
N ARG A 62 -17.43 0.22 -2.42
CA ARG A 62 -17.16 1.42 -1.61
C ARG A 62 -16.05 2.24 -2.24
N PRO A 63 -16.05 3.58 -2.08
CA PRO A 63 -14.97 4.42 -2.60
C PRO A 63 -13.61 3.96 -2.09
N GLY A 64 -12.65 3.74 -3.01
CA GLY A 64 -11.26 3.43 -2.67
C GLY A 64 -11.03 2.13 -1.91
N MET A 65 -12.02 1.24 -1.85
CA MET A 65 -11.91 -0.03 -1.13
C MET A 65 -12.26 -1.22 -2.04
N PRO A 66 -11.61 -2.37 -1.83
CA PRO A 66 -11.94 -3.57 -2.59
C PRO A 66 -13.37 -4.01 -2.31
N ALA A 67 -14.00 -4.60 -3.34
CA ALA A 67 -15.33 -5.18 -3.22
C ALA A 67 -15.35 -6.25 -2.11
N SER A 68 -16.35 -6.18 -1.24
CA SER A 68 -16.57 -7.16 -0.17
C SER A 68 -17.93 -7.82 -0.31
N THR A 69 -18.15 -8.95 0.35
CA THR A 69 -19.46 -9.62 0.34
C THR A 69 -20.34 -9.16 1.51
N VAL A 70 -21.64 -9.07 1.30
CA VAL A 70 -22.65 -8.90 2.35
C VAL A 70 -23.56 -10.12 2.41
N ASP A 71 -23.90 -10.54 3.63
CA ASP A 71 -24.99 -11.47 3.95
C ASP A 71 -25.69 -10.91 5.19
N ALA A 72 -26.64 -10.00 4.96
CA ALA A 72 -27.32 -9.25 6.00
C ALA A 72 -28.78 -9.68 6.13
N ARG A 73 -29.22 -9.92 7.38
CA ARG A 73 -30.63 -10.12 7.69
C ARG A 73 -31.28 -8.78 7.99
N LEU A 74 -32.37 -8.49 7.31
CA LEU A 74 -33.13 -7.25 7.45
C LEU A 74 -34.42 -7.54 8.22
N VAL A 75 -34.82 -6.60 9.06
CA VAL A 75 -36.10 -6.65 9.79
C VAL A 75 -37.10 -5.81 9.01
N GLY A 76 -38.20 -6.42 8.59
CA GLY A 76 -39.28 -5.73 7.89
C GLY A 76 -40.65 -6.18 8.36
N ASP A 77 -41.64 -5.34 8.11
CA ASP A 77 -43.03 -5.56 8.49
C ASP A 77 -43.92 -5.69 7.24
N VAL A 78 -44.80 -6.69 7.23
CA VAL A 78 -45.78 -6.88 6.16
C VAL A 78 -46.94 -5.91 6.38
N GLN A 79 -47.01 -4.85 5.57
CA GLN A 79 -48.06 -3.84 5.65
C GLN A 79 -49.34 -4.25 4.91
N SER A 80 -49.19 -5.01 3.82
CA SER A 80 -50.30 -5.56 3.04
C SER A 80 -49.89 -6.88 2.37
N GLU A 81 -50.84 -7.57 1.72
CA GLU A 81 -50.55 -8.78 0.93
C GLU A 81 -49.58 -8.56 -0.25
N SER A 82 -49.23 -7.29 -0.52
CA SER A 82 -48.38 -6.87 -1.63
C SER A 82 -47.26 -5.90 -1.25
N LEU A 83 -47.10 -5.57 0.04
CA LEU A 83 -46.10 -4.61 0.51
C LEU A 83 -45.43 -5.05 1.80
N ILE A 84 -44.09 -5.09 1.77
CA ILE A 84 -43.24 -5.20 2.97
C ILE A 84 -42.42 -3.91 3.08
N GLU A 85 -42.34 -3.36 4.29
CA GLU A 85 -41.54 -2.18 4.59
C GLU A 85 -40.38 -2.54 5.52
N ILE A 86 -39.17 -2.12 5.17
CA ILE A 86 -37.94 -2.35 5.92
C ILE A 86 -37.37 -0.98 6.29
N PRO A 87 -37.43 -0.55 7.56
CA PRO A 87 -36.75 0.66 7.99
C PRO A 87 -35.23 0.45 7.94
N ILE A 88 -34.51 1.34 7.26
CA ILE A 88 -33.05 1.30 7.18
C ILE A 88 -32.46 2.38 8.09
N GLY A 89 -31.85 1.93 9.19
CA GLY A 89 -31.18 2.79 10.15
C GLY A 89 -29.76 3.18 9.72
N GLU A 90 -29.25 4.26 10.32
CA GLU A 90 -27.86 4.72 10.15
C GLU A 90 -26.83 3.64 10.55
N GLU A 91 -27.18 2.80 11.53
CA GLU A 91 -26.37 1.67 11.99
C GLU A 91 -26.10 0.64 10.88
N PHE A 92 -27.08 0.37 10.02
CA PHE A 92 -26.92 -0.56 8.91
C PHE A 92 -26.00 0.03 7.84
N ILE A 93 -26.21 1.29 7.47
CA ILE A 93 -25.37 2.02 6.50
C ILE A 93 -23.93 2.13 7.02
N SER A 94 -23.77 2.42 8.30
CA SER A 94 -22.46 2.47 8.97
C SER A 94 -21.77 1.10 8.98
N ALA A 95 -22.52 0.01 9.19
CA ALA A 95 -21.99 -1.35 9.13
C ALA A 95 -21.53 -1.75 7.72
N LEU A 96 -22.16 -1.20 6.67
CA LEU A 96 -21.69 -1.32 5.30
C LEU A 96 -20.43 -0.48 5.05
N GLY A 97 -20.13 0.51 5.90
CA GLY A 97 -18.98 1.41 5.79
C GLY A 97 -19.34 2.83 5.32
N GLY A 98 -20.61 3.24 5.44
CA GLY A 98 -21.10 4.53 4.97
C GLY A 98 -21.61 4.45 3.53
N ARG A 99 -21.04 5.27 2.64
CA ARG A 99 -21.38 5.29 1.21
C ARG A 99 -21.04 3.94 0.57
N ALA A 100 -22.04 3.26 0.02
CA ALA A 100 -21.86 1.97 -0.64
C ALA A 100 -22.90 1.69 -1.72
N THR A 101 -22.52 0.93 -2.76
CA THR A 101 -23.45 0.32 -3.71
C THR A 101 -23.47 -1.19 -3.43
N VAL A 102 -24.65 -1.76 -3.22
CA VAL A 102 -24.83 -3.22 -3.10
C VAL A 102 -25.43 -3.74 -4.39
N ASP A 103 -24.75 -4.70 -5.02
CA ASP A 103 -25.22 -5.44 -6.19
C ASP A 103 -25.36 -6.92 -5.83
N GLY A 104 -26.58 -7.45 -5.93
CA GLY A 104 -26.85 -8.81 -5.48
C GLY A 104 -28.31 -9.21 -5.56
N GLU A 105 -28.77 -9.91 -4.53
CA GLU A 105 -30.08 -10.53 -4.45
C GLU A 105 -30.69 -10.29 -3.08
N LEU A 106 -31.96 -9.86 -3.08
CA LEU A 106 -32.78 -9.75 -1.89
C LEU A 106 -33.76 -10.92 -1.87
N ARG A 107 -33.61 -11.78 -0.87
CA ARG A 107 -34.46 -12.95 -0.64
C ARG A 107 -35.48 -12.63 0.44
N VAL A 108 -36.74 -12.89 0.16
CA VAL A 108 -37.86 -12.79 1.10
C VAL A 108 -38.41 -14.18 1.34
N GLY A 109 -38.45 -14.61 2.59
CA GLY A 109 -38.97 -15.90 3.01
C GLY A 109 -40.07 -15.78 4.05
N PHE A 110 -41.02 -16.71 4.02
CA PHE A 110 -42.00 -16.92 5.07
C PHE A 110 -42.07 -18.38 5.44
N ARG A 111 -42.28 -18.64 6.73
CA ARG A 111 -42.54 -19.98 7.21
C ARG A 111 -43.97 -20.39 6.84
N ALA A 112 -44.12 -21.54 6.19
CA ALA A 112 -45.40 -22.08 5.77
C ALA A 112 -46.33 -22.34 6.97
N ALA A 113 -47.64 -22.40 6.73
CA ALA A 113 -48.64 -22.61 7.78
C ALA A 113 -48.43 -23.92 8.58
N ASP A 114 -47.82 -24.94 7.96
CA ASP A 114 -47.46 -26.21 8.61
C ASP A 114 -46.21 -26.11 9.52
N ASN A 115 -45.57 -24.94 9.57
CA ASN A 115 -44.35 -24.63 10.30
C ASN A 115 -43.14 -25.53 9.94
N ARG A 116 -43.22 -26.27 8.83
CA ARG A 116 -42.23 -27.28 8.41
C ARG A 116 -41.49 -26.92 7.13
N ARG A 117 -42.07 -26.04 6.30
CA ARG A 117 -41.48 -25.59 5.03
C ARG A 117 -41.30 -24.08 5.04
N ASP A 118 -40.30 -23.61 4.29
CA ASP A 118 -40.10 -22.19 4.02
C ASP A 118 -40.46 -21.93 2.56
N VAL A 119 -41.30 -20.93 2.33
CA VAL A 119 -41.60 -20.41 0.99
C VAL A 119 -40.78 -19.15 0.82
N PHE A 120 -40.00 -19.06 -0.26
CA PHE A 120 -39.19 -17.89 -0.51
C PHE A 120 -39.27 -17.46 -1.98
N SER A 121 -39.08 -16.17 -2.18
CA SER A 121 -38.87 -15.54 -3.47
C SER A 121 -37.63 -14.66 -3.37
N ALA A 122 -36.95 -14.47 -4.48
CA ALA A 122 -35.72 -13.69 -4.49
C ALA A 122 -35.60 -12.90 -5.77
N GLN A 123 -35.13 -11.66 -5.63
CA GLN A 123 -35.08 -10.68 -6.70
C GLN A 123 -33.69 -10.06 -6.74
N ARG A 124 -33.14 -9.89 -7.94
CA ARG A 124 -31.88 -9.16 -8.12
C ARG A 124 -32.09 -7.68 -7.79
N VAL A 125 -31.18 -7.12 -7.01
CA VAL A 125 -31.23 -5.74 -6.57
C VAL A 125 -29.89 -5.06 -6.75
N ARG A 126 -29.96 -3.78 -7.10
CA ARG A 126 -28.86 -2.85 -6.99
C ARG A 126 -29.34 -1.66 -6.17
N VAL A 127 -28.78 -1.50 -4.99
CA VAL A 127 -29.21 -0.50 -4.02
C VAL A 127 -28.02 0.37 -3.62
N ASP A 128 -28.22 1.68 -3.72
CA ASP A 128 -27.26 2.70 -3.37
C ASP A 128 -27.55 3.25 -1.99
N PHE A 129 -26.64 3.01 -1.04
CA PHE A 129 -26.70 3.58 0.31
C PHE A 129 -25.92 4.88 0.35
N LEU A 130 -26.63 5.97 0.64
CA LEU A 130 -26.09 7.32 0.70
C LEU A 130 -25.84 7.71 2.16
N PRO A 131 -24.78 8.49 2.46
CA PRO A 131 -24.61 9.09 3.78
C PRO A 131 -25.68 10.17 4.03
N ASP A 132 -25.91 10.53 5.29
CA ASP A 132 -26.85 11.59 5.65
C ASP A 132 -26.44 12.93 5.01
N THR A 133 -27.28 13.44 4.12
CA THR A 133 -27.14 14.69 3.37
C THR A 133 -26.92 15.88 4.32
N SER A 134 -27.56 15.86 5.50
CA SER A 134 -27.40 16.91 6.51
C SER A 134 -26.04 16.84 7.23
N ALA A 135 -25.48 15.64 7.36
CA ALA A 135 -24.14 15.41 7.91
C ALA A 135 -23.05 15.77 6.89
N GLN A 136 -23.27 15.50 5.60
CA GLN A 136 -22.38 15.90 4.51
C GLN A 136 -22.28 17.42 4.39
N LEU A 137 -23.40 18.13 4.38
CA LEU A 137 -23.41 19.60 4.32
C LEU A 137 -22.68 20.25 5.52
N ARG A 138 -22.80 19.65 6.72
CA ARG A 138 -22.04 20.10 7.90
C ARG A 138 -20.54 19.82 7.77
N ALA A 139 -20.16 18.63 7.30
CA ALA A 139 -18.76 18.29 7.06
C ALA A 139 -18.11 19.23 6.03
N ASP A 140 -18.88 19.64 5.00
CA ASP A 140 -18.43 20.55 3.95
C ASP A 140 -18.26 21.98 4.45
N SER A 141 -19.11 22.44 5.37
CA SER A 141 -18.96 23.76 5.98
C SER A 141 -17.74 23.87 6.92
N VAL A 142 -17.19 22.75 7.40
CA VAL A 142 -16.08 22.71 8.36
C VAL A 142 -14.72 22.40 7.71
N ARG A 143 -14.69 21.79 6.52
CA ARG A 143 -13.47 21.49 5.75
C ARG A 143 -13.30 22.45 4.57
N GLU A 144 -12.81 23.65 4.87
CA GLU A 144 -12.35 24.62 3.85
C GLU A 144 -10.98 24.26 3.23
N GLU A 145 -10.32 23.16 3.64
CA GLU A 145 -9.04 22.77 3.03
C GLU A 145 -9.23 21.94 1.74
N PRO A 146 -8.74 22.44 0.58
CA PRO A 146 -8.99 21.86 -0.73
C PRO A 146 -8.00 20.72 -0.98
N THR A 147 -8.23 19.56 -0.35
CA THR A 147 -7.57 18.35 -0.82
C THR A 147 -8.49 17.70 -1.85
N GLU A 148 -8.37 18.15 -3.09
CA GLU A 148 -9.01 17.49 -4.24
C GLU A 148 -8.62 16.01 -4.22
N PRO A 149 -9.54 15.09 -4.55
CA PRO A 149 -9.20 13.69 -4.53
C PRO A 149 -8.25 13.45 -5.69
N VAL A 150 -7.05 13.01 -5.34
CA VAL A 150 -5.95 12.74 -6.28
C VAL A 150 -6.38 11.81 -7.43
N GLY A 151 -7.45 11.02 -7.23
CA GLY A 151 -8.00 10.07 -8.19
C GLY A 151 -8.35 10.67 -9.55
N ALA A 152 -9.33 11.58 -9.65
CA ALA A 152 -9.81 12.07 -10.95
C ALA A 152 -8.72 12.81 -11.75
N GLN A 153 -7.94 13.65 -11.08
CA GLN A 153 -6.85 14.40 -11.72
C GLN A 153 -5.75 13.50 -12.26
N SER A 154 -5.50 12.35 -11.63
CA SER A 154 -4.51 11.39 -12.12
C SER A 154 -4.88 10.81 -13.50
N PHE A 155 -6.17 10.80 -13.87
CA PHE A 155 -6.66 10.44 -15.20
C PHE A 155 -6.78 11.63 -16.16
N GLY A 156 -6.40 12.84 -15.73
CA GLY A 156 -6.55 14.08 -16.50
C GLY A 156 -7.98 14.62 -16.48
N LEU A 157 -8.70 14.47 -15.37
CA LEU A 157 -10.09 14.91 -15.24
C LEU A 157 -10.32 15.94 -14.16
N GLU A 158 -11.15 16.92 -14.51
CA GLU A 158 -11.76 17.84 -13.57
C GLU A 158 -13.26 17.53 -13.51
N LEU A 159 -13.74 17.12 -12.33
CA LEU A 159 -15.14 16.77 -12.09
C LEU A 159 -15.88 17.92 -11.43
N SER A 160 -17.16 18.05 -11.78
CA SER A 160 -18.05 19.06 -11.22
C SER A 160 -18.22 18.85 -9.72
N ARG A 161 -18.06 19.95 -8.96
CA ARG A 161 -18.38 19.97 -7.53
C ARG A 161 -19.86 20.14 -7.24
N GLU A 162 -20.62 20.61 -8.24
CA GLU A 162 -22.07 20.68 -8.17
C GLU A 162 -22.64 19.27 -8.27
N GLU A 163 -23.35 18.85 -7.22
CA GLU A 163 -24.06 17.58 -7.15
C GLU A 163 -25.37 17.70 -7.93
N LEU A 164 -25.64 16.76 -8.82
CA LEU A 164 -26.81 16.80 -9.70
C LEU A 164 -28.12 16.39 -9.00
N GLY A 165 -28.03 15.90 -7.75
CA GLY A 165 -29.17 15.31 -7.03
C GLY A 165 -29.66 13.99 -7.61
N THR A 166 -28.95 13.44 -8.60
CA THR A 166 -29.21 12.16 -9.26
C THR A 166 -27.87 11.44 -9.47
N VAL A 167 -27.90 10.14 -9.79
CA VAL A 167 -26.71 9.39 -10.22
C VAL A 167 -26.01 10.14 -11.36
N GLY A 168 -24.72 10.42 -11.18
CA GLY A 168 -23.89 11.07 -12.17
C GLY A 168 -23.05 12.21 -11.61
N VAL A 169 -21.80 12.30 -12.07
CA VAL A 169 -20.93 13.45 -11.85
C VAL A 169 -20.47 13.96 -13.21
N ARG A 170 -20.77 15.24 -13.49
CA ARG A 170 -20.41 15.88 -14.76
C ARG A 170 -18.92 16.16 -14.85
N VAL A 171 -18.34 15.94 -16.03
CA VAL A 171 -16.97 16.30 -16.36
C VAL A 171 -16.92 17.78 -16.75
N VAL A 172 -16.13 18.58 -16.04
CA VAL A 172 -15.96 20.02 -16.30
C VAL A 172 -14.88 20.26 -17.33
N ALA A 173 -13.74 19.61 -17.15
CA ALA A 173 -12.61 19.73 -18.06
C ALA A 173 -11.88 18.39 -18.19
N VAL A 174 -11.26 18.21 -19.35
CA VAL A 174 -10.41 17.06 -19.67
C VAL A 174 -9.06 17.61 -20.09
N ASP A 175 -7.99 17.15 -19.46
CA ASP A 175 -6.63 17.45 -19.87
C ASP A 175 -6.39 16.88 -21.28
N PRO A 176 -6.06 17.72 -22.30
CA PRO A 176 -5.89 17.26 -23.67
C PRO A 176 -4.78 16.22 -23.83
N ASP A 177 -3.78 16.23 -22.95
CA ASP A 177 -2.68 15.25 -22.95
C ASP A 177 -2.94 14.09 -21.97
N GLY A 178 -4.06 14.13 -21.24
CA GLY A 178 -4.45 13.16 -20.22
C GLY A 178 -5.09 11.89 -20.79
N PHE A 179 -5.10 10.83 -19.96
CA PHE A 179 -5.65 9.53 -20.37
C PHE A 179 -7.13 9.59 -20.76
N ALA A 180 -7.92 10.41 -20.08
CA ALA A 180 -9.33 10.55 -20.39
C ALA A 180 -9.58 11.14 -21.80
N ALA A 181 -8.73 12.07 -22.27
CA ALA A 181 -8.81 12.59 -23.64
C ALA A 181 -8.50 11.50 -24.68
N ILE A 182 -7.52 10.62 -24.39
CA ILE A 182 -7.17 9.48 -25.26
C ILE A 182 -8.36 8.53 -25.43
N GLN A 183 -9.23 8.41 -24.42
CA GLN A 183 -10.45 7.59 -24.45
C GLN A 183 -11.67 8.33 -25.02
N ASP A 184 -11.48 9.48 -25.68
CA ASP A 184 -12.53 10.35 -26.22
C ASP A 184 -13.54 10.84 -25.17
N LEU A 185 -13.13 10.97 -23.90
CA LEU A 185 -13.98 11.64 -22.91
C LEU A 185 -14.01 13.15 -23.18
N LYS A 186 -15.19 13.76 -23.10
CA LYS A 186 -15.40 15.17 -23.40
C LYS A 186 -15.91 15.91 -22.16
N PRO A 187 -15.65 17.23 -22.07
CA PRO A 187 -16.41 18.08 -21.18
C PRO A 187 -17.92 17.86 -21.37
N GLU A 188 -18.68 17.99 -20.29
CA GLU A 188 -20.12 17.72 -20.19
C GLU A 188 -20.53 16.23 -20.22
N ASP A 189 -19.61 15.28 -20.49
CA ASP A 189 -19.91 13.86 -20.26
C ASP A 189 -20.23 13.62 -18.76
N THR A 190 -21.12 12.67 -18.47
CA THR A 190 -21.54 12.36 -17.10
C THR A 190 -21.00 11.00 -16.68
N LEU A 191 -20.16 10.98 -15.65
CA LEU A 191 -19.65 9.75 -15.04
C LEU A 191 -20.69 9.20 -14.07
N ILE A 192 -21.26 8.03 -14.36
CA ILE A 192 -22.34 7.45 -13.56
C ILE A 192 -21.85 6.33 -12.62
N GLY A 193 -20.65 5.78 -12.86
CA GLY A 193 -20.14 4.68 -12.06
C GLY A 193 -18.64 4.48 -12.16
N LEU A 194 -18.07 3.87 -11.11
CA LEU A 194 -16.65 3.51 -11.01
C LEU A 194 -16.53 2.16 -10.29
N ASP A 195 -15.89 1.19 -10.93
CA ASP A 195 -15.56 -0.12 -10.32
C ASP A 195 -16.75 -0.88 -9.71
N GLY A 196 -17.94 -0.69 -10.26
CA GLY A 196 -19.19 -1.28 -9.78
C GLY A 196 -20.00 -0.37 -8.86
N MET A 197 -19.41 0.70 -8.35
CA MET A 197 -20.07 1.74 -7.57
C MET A 197 -20.83 2.73 -8.46
N SER A 198 -21.99 3.23 -8.01
CA SER A 198 -22.68 4.37 -8.62
C SER A 198 -22.10 5.69 -8.09
N LEU A 199 -21.89 6.69 -8.95
CA LEU A 199 -21.31 7.97 -8.56
C LEU A 199 -22.42 8.99 -8.30
N TYR A 200 -22.42 9.65 -7.13
CA TYR A 200 -23.33 10.76 -6.81
C TYR A 200 -22.58 12.07 -6.55
N SER A 201 -21.34 11.95 -6.08
CA SER A 201 -20.46 13.08 -5.80
C SER A 201 -19.09 12.85 -6.42
N TRP A 202 -18.38 13.93 -6.74
CA TRP A 202 -16.99 13.86 -7.23
C TRP A 202 -16.06 13.11 -6.26
N ARG A 203 -16.43 13.07 -4.98
CA ARG A 203 -15.73 12.33 -3.91
C ARG A 203 -15.85 10.82 -4.01
N ASP A 204 -16.87 10.32 -4.71
CA ASP A 204 -17.04 8.88 -4.94
C ASP A 204 -16.03 8.39 -6.00
N PHE A 205 -15.40 9.30 -6.74
CA PHE A 205 -14.38 8.99 -7.74
C PHE A 205 -13.03 8.63 -7.09
N VAL A 206 -13.01 7.47 -6.43
CA VAL A 206 -11.80 6.91 -5.80
C VAL A 206 -11.62 5.47 -6.29
N PRO A 207 -10.67 5.22 -7.21
CA PRO A 207 -10.36 3.89 -7.74
C PRO A 207 -10.04 2.87 -6.64
N ASP A 208 -10.40 1.61 -6.85
CA ASP A 208 -10.00 0.50 -5.98
C ASP A 208 -8.48 0.25 -6.09
N PRO A 209 -7.67 0.54 -5.04
CA PRO A 209 -6.22 0.44 -5.12
C PRO A 209 -5.70 -1.00 -5.25
N SER A 210 -6.57 -2.01 -5.06
CA SER A 210 -6.21 -3.41 -5.25
C SER A 210 -6.25 -3.85 -6.71
N ARG A 211 -6.85 -3.05 -7.60
CA ARG A 211 -6.95 -3.32 -9.02
C ARG A 211 -5.83 -2.63 -9.79
N SER A 212 -5.47 -3.21 -10.93
CA SER A 212 -4.56 -2.58 -11.91
C SER A 212 -5.33 -1.74 -12.94
N GLU A 213 -6.64 -1.94 -13.06
CA GLU A 213 -7.52 -1.21 -13.95
C GLU A 213 -8.81 -0.82 -13.25
N SER A 214 -9.32 0.37 -13.57
CA SER A 214 -10.65 0.82 -13.18
C SER A 214 -11.62 0.80 -14.34
N ILE A 215 -12.87 0.42 -14.07
CA ILE A 215 -13.96 0.47 -15.04
C ILE A 215 -14.81 1.70 -14.73
N VAL A 216 -14.83 2.67 -15.66
CA VAL A 216 -15.60 3.91 -15.54
C VAL A 216 -16.80 3.84 -16.46
N LEU A 217 -17.99 4.10 -15.91
CA LEU A 217 -19.24 4.14 -16.64
C LEU A 217 -19.59 5.58 -16.98
N VAL A 218 -19.81 5.86 -18.26
CA VAL A 218 -20.05 7.19 -18.80
C VAL A 218 -21.37 7.21 -19.54
N ALA A 219 -22.21 8.21 -19.24
CA ALA A 219 -23.37 8.58 -20.01
C ALA A 219 -23.07 9.87 -20.78
N ARG A 220 -23.42 9.90 -22.08
CA ARG A 220 -23.22 11.06 -22.96
C ARG A 220 -24.55 11.51 -23.52
N ASP A 221 -24.81 12.80 -23.45
CA ASP A 221 -26.00 13.40 -24.06
C ASP A 221 -26.00 13.15 -25.57
N GLY A 222 -27.10 12.59 -26.07
CA GLY A 222 -27.29 12.25 -27.47
C GLY A 222 -26.79 10.86 -27.89
N LEU A 223 -26.05 10.13 -27.04
CA LEU A 223 -25.78 8.71 -27.23
C LEU A 223 -26.76 7.87 -26.39
N ARG A 224 -27.37 6.86 -27.02
CA ARG A 224 -28.24 5.93 -26.28
C ARG A 224 -27.39 4.89 -25.58
N GLY A 225 -27.26 5.02 -24.27
CA GLY A 225 -26.72 3.98 -23.39
C GLY A 225 -25.54 4.43 -22.54
N VAL A 226 -25.07 3.49 -21.71
CA VAL A 226 -23.91 3.66 -20.83
C VAL A 226 -22.69 3.04 -21.49
N HIS A 227 -21.61 3.79 -21.58
CA HIS A 227 -20.32 3.34 -22.10
C HIS A 227 -19.38 2.98 -20.95
N ALA A 228 -18.76 1.80 -21.03
CA ALA A 228 -17.76 1.37 -20.06
C ALA A 228 -16.35 1.60 -20.63
N LEU A 229 -15.59 2.49 -19.98
CA LEU A 229 -14.18 2.76 -20.29
C LEU A 229 -13.30 2.00 -19.30
N ARG A 230 -12.15 1.48 -19.78
CA ARG A 230 -11.17 0.78 -18.93
C ARG A 230 -9.91 1.61 -18.79
N TRP A 231 -9.58 2.00 -17.57
CA TRP A 231 -8.48 2.89 -17.28
C TRP A 231 -7.41 2.15 -16.46
N PRO A 232 -6.24 1.83 -17.05
CA PRO A 232 -5.14 1.22 -16.32
C PRO A 232 -4.52 2.25 -15.37
N HIS A 233 -4.27 1.84 -14.13
CA HIS A 233 -3.69 2.73 -13.11
C HIS A 233 -2.24 3.10 -13.45
N GLU A 234 -1.52 2.23 -14.14
CA GLU A 234 -0.15 2.50 -14.61
C GLU A 234 -0.09 3.71 -15.56
N ALA A 235 -1.15 4.01 -16.31
CA ALA A 235 -1.20 5.17 -17.19
C ALA A 235 -1.39 6.51 -16.46
N THR A 236 -1.71 6.47 -15.16
CA THR A 236 -1.83 7.66 -14.31
C THR A 236 -0.52 8.05 -13.63
N GLU A 237 0.52 7.21 -13.72
CA GLU A 237 1.87 7.62 -13.35
C GLU A 237 2.36 8.65 -14.37
N ARG A 238 2.32 9.95 -14.02
CA ARG A 238 2.81 11.05 -14.87
C ARG A 238 4.17 10.69 -15.46
N ALA A 239 4.26 10.73 -16.78
CA ALA A 239 5.52 10.61 -17.50
C ALA A 239 6.52 11.64 -16.96
N VAL A 240 7.72 11.17 -16.59
CA VAL A 240 8.78 12.01 -16.03
C VAL A 240 9.14 13.13 -16.99
N ASP A 241 9.21 14.37 -16.49
CA ASP A 241 9.64 15.53 -17.25
C ASP A 241 10.99 15.22 -17.94
N PRO A 242 11.05 15.24 -19.29
CA PRO A 242 12.27 14.92 -20.04
C PRO A 242 13.46 15.80 -19.65
N ILE A 243 13.20 17.00 -19.11
CA ILE A 243 14.23 17.90 -18.60
C ILE A 243 14.88 17.33 -17.34
N ALA A 244 14.09 16.76 -16.41
CA ALA A 244 14.60 16.12 -15.21
C ALA A 244 15.44 14.87 -15.53
N LEU A 245 15.01 14.08 -16.52
CA LEU A 245 15.78 12.94 -17.03
C LEU A 245 17.11 13.39 -17.65
N GLY A 246 17.10 14.44 -18.48
CA GLY A 246 18.30 14.99 -19.12
C GLY A 246 19.31 15.56 -18.13
N LEU A 247 18.86 16.31 -17.13
CA LEU A 247 19.70 16.86 -16.07
C LEU A 247 20.31 15.75 -15.20
N PHE A 248 19.57 14.67 -14.99
CA PHE A 248 20.02 13.50 -14.22
C PHE A 248 21.08 12.68 -14.97
N VAL A 249 20.90 12.42 -16.28
CA VAL A 249 21.91 11.74 -17.12
C VAL A 249 23.20 12.55 -17.16
N LEU A 250 23.09 13.88 -17.29
CA LEU A 250 24.24 14.79 -17.25
C LEU A 250 24.97 14.71 -15.90
N LEU A 251 24.24 14.68 -14.79
CA LEU A 251 24.82 14.59 -13.44
C LEU A 251 25.52 13.24 -13.20
N GLY A 252 24.90 12.14 -13.64
CA GLY A 252 25.51 10.80 -13.59
C GLY A 252 26.78 10.71 -14.43
N LEU A 253 26.79 11.31 -15.62
CA LEU A 253 27.98 11.43 -16.46
C LEU A 253 29.07 12.29 -15.79
N LEU A 254 28.72 13.44 -15.22
CA LEU A 254 29.68 14.29 -14.50
C LEU A 254 30.31 13.56 -13.30
N LEU A 255 29.51 12.88 -12.49
CA LEU A 255 30.01 12.07 -11.35
C LEU A 255 30.88 10.89 -11.83
N GLY A 256 30.50 10.24 -12.92
CA GLY A 256 31.28 9.16 -13.54
C GLY A 256 32.61 9.63 -14.12
N TRP A 257 32.65 10.84 -14.70
CA TRP A 257 33.83 11.42 -15.35
C TRP A 257 34.81 12.09 -14.37
N VAL A 258 34.33 12.55 -13.22
CA VAL A 258 35.22 13.06 -12.16
C VAL A 258 36.07 11.93 -11.56
N SER A 259 35.65 10.67 -11.65
CA SER A 259 36.40 9.51 -11.13
C SER A 259 37.72 9.23 -11.89
N PRO A 260 37.77 9.18 -13.24
CA PRO A 260 39.02 9.14 -14.00
C PRO A 260 39.92 10.38 -13.81
N ALA A 261 39.34 11.59 -13.78
CA ALA A 261 40.12 12.81 -13.61
C ALA A 261 40.77 12.89 -12.21
N ALA A 262 40.07 12.43 -11.17
CA ALA A 262 40.61 12.30 -9.81
C ALA A 262 41.69 11.20 -9.70
N LEU A 263 41.63 10.17 -10.56
CA LEU A 263 42.70 9.17 -10.69
C LEU A 263 43.94 9.73 -11.38
N CYS A 264 43.80 10.65 -12.35
CA CYS A 264 44.92 11.33 -13.00
C CYS A 264 45.63 12.35 -12.08
N LEU A 265 44.91 12.97 -11.14
CA LEU A 265 45.50 13.92 -10.17
C LEU A 265 46.26 13.26 -9.00
N ARG A 266 46.35 11.92 -8.97
CA ARG A 266 46.86 11.11 -7.85
C ARG A 266 48.39 10.98 -7.78
N ALA A 267 49.14 11.93 -8.33
CA ALA A 267 50.60 11.85 -8.39
C ALA A 267 51.34 12.52 -7.21
N ARG A 268 50.66 13.11 -6.21
CA ARG A 268 51.33 13.72 -5.04
C ARG A 268 50.79 13.21 -3.71
N PRO A 269 51.60 12.47 -2.91
CA PRO A 269 51.23 12.06 -1.56
C PRO A 269 51.30 13.26 -0.61
N SER A 270 50.16 13.89 -0.30
CA SER A 270 50.08 14.89 0.76
C SER A 270 49.86 14.23 2.11
N LYS A 271 50.80 14.40 3.05
CA LYS A 271 50.66 13.99 4.45
C LYS A 271 49.76 14.98 5.22
N VAL A 272 48.43 14.81 5.19
CA VAL A 272 47.53 15.56 6.10
C VAL A 272 46.33 14.69 6.49
N SER A 273 46.17 14.38 7.79
CA SER A 273 45.09 13.54 8.32
C SER A 273 43.77 14.30 8.54
N LEU A 274 43.83 15.60 8.86
CA LEU A 274 42.65 16.47 9.07
C LEU A 274 41.84 16.71 7.79
N SER A 275 42.50 16.72 6.63
CA SER A 275 41.87 16.88 5.31
C SER A 275 40.92 15.72 4.97
N ALA A 276 41.22 14.50 5.43
CA ALA A 276 40.45 13.31 5.07
C ALA A 276 39.06 13.27 5.73
N TRP A 277 38.92 13.77 6.95
CA TRP A 277 37.63 13.79 7.66
C TRP A 277 36.72 14.90 7.12
N LEU A 278 37.26 16.10 6.88
CA LEU A 278 36.53 17.21 6.26
C LEU A 278 36.01 16.85 4.86
N THR A 279 36.83 16.18 4.05
CA THR A 279 36.41 15.69 2.72
C THR A 279 35.33 14.61 2.80
N ARG A 280 35.37 13.73 3.80
CA ARG A 280 34.29 12.74 4.01
C ARG A 280 32.99 13.42 4.42
N SER A 281 33.04 14.35 5.37
CA SER A 281 31.84 15.06 5.85
C SER A 281 31.18 15.88 4.75
N SER A 282 31.96 16.59 3.92
CA SER A 282 31.39 17.36 2.80
C SER A 282 30.75 16.46 1.74
N LEU A 283 31.38 15.31 1.44
CA LEU A 283 30.82 14.35 0.49
C LEU A 283 29.53 13.69 1.03
N VAL A 284 29.47 13.38 2.33
CA VAL A 284 28.23 12.87 2.96
C VAL A 284 27.10 13.88 2.82
N LEU A 285 27.37 15.17 3.05
CA LEU A 285 26.37 16.23 2.88
C LEU A 285 25.86 16.29 1.43
N ILE A 286 26.76 16.24 0.45
CA ILE A 286 26.43 16.27 -0.98
C ILE A 286 25.57 15.05 -1.35
N PHE A 287 25.97 13.84 -0.94
CA PHE A 287 25.20 12.62 -1.23
C PHE A 287 23.85 12.58 -0.50
N ALA A 288 23.76 13.10 0.72
CA ALA A 288 22.50 13.19 1.45
C ALA A 288 21.51 14.14 0.76
N ALA A 289 22.00 15.31 0.32
CA ALA A 289 21.19 16.25 -0.46
C ALA A 289 20.74 15.63 -1.78
N LEU A 290 21.65 14.94 -2.49
CA LEU A 290 21.32 14.23 -3.72
C LEU A 290 20.28 13.14 -3.49
N LEU A 291 20.40 12.32 -2.44
CA LEU A 291 19.45 11.24 -2.16
C LEU A 291 18.03 11.79 -1.94
N LEU A 292 17.91 12.94 -1.27
CA LEU A 292 16.62 13.59 -1.02
C LEU A 292 16.03 14.24 -2.27
N CYS A 293 16.85 14.83 -3.12
CA CYS A 293 16.40 15.27 -4.45
C CYS A 293 15.99 14.09 -5.35
N VAL A 294 16.62 12.92 -5.17
CA VAL A 294 16.39 11.72 -6.00
C VAL A 294 15.22 10.88 -5.48
N SER A 295 14.78 10.98 -4.23
CA SER A 295 13.53 10.32 -3.78
C SER A 295 12.29 10.80 -4.54
N ALA A 296 12.38 11.92 -5.26
CA ALA A 296 11.37 12.40 -6.20
C ALA A 296 11.48 11.79 -7.62
N LEU A 297 12.57 11.09 -7.96
CA LEU A 297 12.78 10.45 -9.26
C LEU A 297 12.55 8.93 -9.18
N GLN A 298 11.81 8.39 -10.16
CA GLN A 298 11.40 6.98 -10.26
C GLN A 298 12.56 5.95 -10.33
N TRP A 299 12.19 4.68 -10.13
CA TRP A 299 12.95 3.43 -10.09
C TRP A 299 14.29 3.36 -10.87
N THR A 300 14.39 3.99 -12.04
CA THR A 300 15.57 3.94 -12.93
C THR A 300 16.77 4.74 -12.42
N THR A 301 16.56 5.91 -11.82
CA THR A 301 17.63 6.75 -11.25
C THR A 301 18.30 6.10 -10.05
N MET A 302 17.51 5.33 -9.31
CA MET A 302 17.93 4.60 -8.14
C MET A 302 18.90 3.46 -8.47
N TRP A 303 18.63 2.74 -9.56
CA TRP A 303 19.53 1.72 -10.08
C TRP A 303 20.81 2.33 -10.65
N ILE A 304 20.77 3.52 -11.25
CA ILE A 304 21.97 4.19 -11.75
C ILE A 304 22.89 4.62 -10.61
N LEU A 305 22.36 5.11 -9.48
CA LEU A 305 23.16 5.38 -8.28
C LEU A 305 23.69 4.09 -7.65
N GLY A 306 22.86 3.06 -7.56
CA GLY A 306 23.28 1.72 -7.10
C GLY A 306 24.40 1.15 -7.97
N LEU A 307 24.17 1.02 -9.28
CA LEU A 307 25.11 0.54 -10.29
C LEU A 307 26.36 1.43 -10.40
N GLY A 308 26.23 2.74 -10.27
CA GLY A 308 27.36 3.67 -10.25
C GLY A 308 28.26 3.42 -9.04
N THR A 309 27.66 3.28 -7.85
CA THR A 309 28.37 2.91 -6.62
C THR A 309 28.98 1.51 -6.73
N PHE A 310 28.26 0.57 -7.35
CA PHE A 310 28.69 -0.81 -7.56
C PHE A 310 29.82 -0.96 -8.58
N ALA A 311 29.76 -0.28 -9.73
CA ALA A 311 30.81 -0.25 -10.74
C ALA A 311 32.10 0.37 -10.16
N ALA A 312 31.96 1.38 -9.32
CA ALA A 312 33.07 2.04 -8.68
C ALA A 312 33.71 1.18 -7.55
N LEU A 313 32.91 0.43 -6.80
CA LEU A 313 33.42 -0.61 -5.88
C LEU A 313 34.07 -1.78 -6.64
N PHE A 314 33.52 -2.17 -7.80
CA PHE A 314 34.06 -3.23 -8.66
C PHE A 314 35.42 -2.86 -9.26
N THR A 315 35.62 -1.63 -9.70
CA THR A 315 36.94 -1.15 -10.17
C THR A 315 38.00 -1.13 -9.06
N LEU A 316 37.59 -0.89 -7.80
CA LEU A 316 38.43 -1.01 -6.61
C LEU A 316 38.73 -2.47 -6.23
N ALA A 317 37.73 -3.34 -6.39
CA ALA A 317 37.81 -4.79 -6.19
C ALA A 317 38.76 -5.46 -7.18
N ALA A 318 38.72 -5.05 -8.45
CA ALA A 318 39.56 -5.59 -9.51
C ALA A 318 41.07 -5.40 -9.26
N ARG A 319 41.46 -4.40 -8.44
CA ARG A 319 42.86 -4.21 -8.03
C ARG A 319 43.26 -4.97 -6.76
N HIS A 320 42.32 -5.36 -5.89
CA HIS A 320 42.63 -6.01 -4.61
C HIS A 320 41.49 -6.92 -4.12
N ARG A 321 41.81 -8.17 -3.73
CA ARG A 321 40.87 -9.17 -3.18
C ARG A 321 39.97 -8.64 -2.06
N ALA A 322 40.47 -7.75 -1.19
CA ALA A 322 39.68 -7.17 -0.10
C ALA A 322 38.53 -6.27 -0.59
N GLY A 323 38.67 -5.62 -1.75
CA GLY A 323 37.60 -4.80 -2.32
C GLY A 323 36.45 -5.64 -2.86
N ALA A 324 36.74 -6.80 -3.45
CA ALA A 324 35.73 -7.71 -4.00
C ALA A 324 34.83 -8.28 -2.91
N LEU A 325 35.41 -8.64 -1.77
CA LEU A 325 34.66 -9.15 -0.62
C LEU A 325 33.79 -8.06 0.02
N SER A 326 34.35 -6.86 0.22
CA SER A 326 33.59 -5.70 0.72
C SER A 326 32.37 -5.40 -0.18
N PHE A 327 32.59 -5.39 -1.49
CA PHE A 327 31.52 -5.25 -2.47
C PHE A 327 30.45 -6.33 -2.33
N ALA A 328 30.85 -7.60 -2.29
CA ALA A 328 29.91 -8.72 -2.15
C ALA A 328 29.06 -8.58 -0.87
N PHE A 329 29.66 -8.18 0.24
CA PHE A 329 28.91 -7.95 1.49
C PHE A 329 27.93 -6.79 1.39
N ALA A 330 28.30 -5.67 0.75
CA ALA A 330 27.39 -4.55 0.53
C ALA A 330 26.20 -4.92 -0.38
N VAL A 331 26.45 -5.68 -1.45
CA VAL A 331 25.41 -6.22 -2.34
C VAL A 331 24.46 -7.13 -1.57
N VAL A 332 25.00 -8.12 -0.86
CA VAL A 332 24.20 -9.09 -0.10
C VAL A 332 23.36 -8.38 0.96
N ALA A 333 23.92 -7.42 1.69
CA ALA A 333 23.19 -6.65 2.68
C ALA A 333 22.05 -5.82 2.07
N THR A 334 22.28 -5.20 0.91
CA THR A 334 21.25 -4.45 0.17
C THR A 334 20.13 -5.37 -0.31
N LEU A 335 20.46 -6.50 -0.93
CA LEU A 335 19.49 -7.51 -1.38
C LEU A 335 18.67 -8.06 -0.20
N THR A 336 19.30 -8.27 0.95
CA THR A 336 18.62 -8.72 2.16
C THR A 336 17.52 -7.74 2.57
N VAL A 337 17.82 -6.43 2.60
CA VAL A 337 16.81 -5.39 2.92
C VAL A 337 15.72 -5.33 1.86
N MET A 338 16.06 -5.41 0.57
CA MET A 338 15.07 -5.41 -0.52
C MET A 338 14.10 -6.60 -0.43
N LEU A 339 14.60 -7.79 -0.10
CA LEU A 339 13.78 -8.98 0.10
C LEU A 339 12.83 -8.81 1.30
N LEU A 340 13.33 -8.26 2.41
CA LEU A 340 12.53 -7.99 3.60
C LEU A 340 11.46 -6.91 3.35
N ALA A 341 11.82 -5.87 2.60
CA ALA A 341 10.91 -4.80 2.23
C ALA A 341 9.94 -5.17 1.10
N ARG A 342 10.17 -6.30 0.42
CA ARG A 342 9.46 -6.74 -0.79
C ARG A 342 9.40 -5.65 -1.87
N THR A 343 10.42 -4.80 -1.90
CA THR A 343 10.51 -3.69 -2.85
C THR A 343 11.98 -3.36 -3.11
N ALA A 344 12.26 -2.95 -4.33
CA ALA A 344 13.56 -2.38 -4.69
C ALA A 344 13.58 -0.84 -4.53
N SER A 345 12.46 -0.19 -4.18
CA SER A 345 12.40 1.26 -4.03
C SER A 345 12.94 1.72 -2.68
N ILE A 346 14.03 2.51 -2.67
CA ILE A 346 14.59 3.15 -1.47
C ILE A 346 13.57 4.07 -0.83
N ALA A 347 12.77 4.80 -1.61
CA ALA A 347 11.72 5.65 -1.06
C ALA A 347 10.71 4.83 -0.24
N ALA A 348 10.26 3.69 -0.79
CA ALA A 348 9.36 2.77 -0.07
C ALA A 348 10.06 2.12 1.14
N ILE A 349 11.34 1.72 1.03
CA ILE A 349 12.15 1.20 2.14
C ILE A 349 12.29 2.24 3.25
N VAL A 350 12.54 3.51 2.92
CA VAL A 350 12.65 4.61 3.90
C VAL A 350 11.31 4.91 4.55
N ALA A 351 10.23 4.96 3.75
CA ALA A 351 8.87 5.20 4.23
C ALA A 351 8.38 4.11 5.20
N ALA A 352 8.69 2.84 4.90
CA ALA A 352 8.36 1.70 5.75
C ALA A 352 9.03 1.75 7.14
N GLN A 353 10.09 2.55 7.29
CA GLN A 353 10.84 2.72 8.54
C GLN A 353 10.34 3.89 9.41
N SER A 354 9.26 4.58 9.03
CA SER A 354 8.68 5.72 9.76
C SER A 354 7.45 5.33 10.62
N PRO A 355 7.11 6.09 11.69
CA PRO A 355 7.88 7.12 12.40
C PRO A 355 8.76 6.66 13.62
N PRO A 356 8.51 5.56 14.36
CA PRO A 356 9.32 5.22 15.53
C PRO A 356 10.64 4.52 15.18
N VAL A 357 11.69 4.77 15.96
CA VAL A 357 13.03 4.14 15.81
C VAL A 357 12.97 2.61 15.77
N LEU A 358 12.02 2.00 16.48
CA LEU A 358 11.83 0.54 16.49
C LEU A 358 11.39 -0.04 15.14
N ARG A 359 10.92 0.80 14.20
CA ARG A 359 10.63 0.40 12.82
C ARG A 359 11.83 0.51 11.89
N TRP A 360 13.02 0.91 12.35
CA TRP A 360 14.19 0.82 11.49
C TRP A 360 14.50 -0.64 11.16
N TYR A 361 14.90 -0.93 9.91
CA TYR A 361 15.18 -2.31 9.52
C TYR A 361 16.24 -2.94 10.41
N LEU A 362 17.18 -2.16 10.96
CA LEU A 362 18.12 -2.63 11.97
C LEU A 362 17.47 -3.40 13.14
N PHE A 363 16.25 -3.03 13.55
CA PHE A 363 15.52 -3.60 14.68
C PHE A 363 14.33 -4.46 14.29
N GLN A 364 13.90 -4.44 13.04
CA GLN A 364 12.71 -5.18 12.61
C GLN A 364 12.95 -6.69 12.52
N SER A 365 14.16 -7.14 12.19
CA SER A 365 14.44 -8.56 12.02
C SER A 365 15.90 -8.95 12.32
N PRO A 366 16.17 -10.19 12.75
CA PRO A 366 17.53 -10.71 12.84
C PRO A 366 18.24 -10.74 11.48
N ALA A 367 17.50 -10.94 10.38
CA ALA A 367 18.05 -10.99 9.03
C ALA A 367 18.72 -9.65 8.65
N SER A 368 18.00 -8.55 8.85
CA SER A 368 18.50 -7.19 8.62
C SER A 368 19.60 -6.80 9.60
N PHE A 369 19.55 -7.26 10.86
CA PHE A 369 20.64 -7.07 11.82
C PHE A 369 21.96 -7.71 11.34
N PHE A 370 21.91 -8.97 10.91
CA PHE A 370 23.11 -9.64 10.38
C PHE A 370 23.59 -9.01 9.07
N ALA A 371 22.68 -8.63 8.18
CA ALA A 371 23.03 -7.85 6.98
C ALA A 371 23.72 -6.53 7.32
N PHE A 372 23.25 -5.81 8.33
CA PHE A 372 23.88 -4.57 8.79
C PHE A 372 25.31 -4.80 9.31
N GLY A 373 25.54 -5.87 10.08
CA GLY A 373 26.88 -6.25 10.52
C GLY A 373 27.85 -6.47 9.35
N ALA A 374 27.42 -7.25 8.34
CA ALA A 374 28.19 -7.46 7.11
C ALA A 374 28.45 -6.14 6.35
N TYR A 375 27.46 -5.24 6.33
CA TYR A 375 27.56 -3.92 5.73
C TYR A 375 28.60 -3.04 6.43
N LEU A 376 28.63 -3.01 7.76
CA LEU A 376 29.62 -2.25 8.53
C LEU A 376 31.04 -2.74 8.26
N TYR A 377 31.25 -4.06 8.14
CA TYR A 377 32.56 -4.62 7.76
C TYR A 377 32.98 -4.19 6.33
N ALA A 378 32.04 -4.21 5.39
CA ALA A 378 32.28 -3.69 4.04
C ALA A 378 32.71 -2.22 4.07
N LEU A 379 32.01 -1.39 4.85
CA LEU A 379 32.32 0.03 4.99
C LEU A 379 33.67 0.27 5.68
N GLN A 380 34.00 -0.49 6.72
CA GLN A 380 35.29 -0.43 7.44
C GLN A 380 36.46 -0.72 6.50
N THR A 381 36.36 -1.80 5.72
CA THR A 381 37.42 -2.22 4.78
C THR A 381 37.66 -1.18 3.68
N VAL A 382 36.62 -0.46 3.24
CA VAL A 382 36.77 0.66 2.30
C VAL A 382 37.36 1.88 3.01
N SER A 383 36.84 2.24 4.19
CA SER A 383 37.17 3.49 4.91
C SER A 383 38.56 3.53 5.54
N SER A 384 39.16 2.38 5.84
CA SER A 384 40.54 2.27 6.38
C SER A 384 41.62 2.77 5.42
N ARG A 385 41.28 3.02 4.14
CA ARG A 385 42.24 3.49 3.13
C ARG A 385 42.27 5.01 3.08
N ASN A 386 43.45 5.60 3.28
CA ASN A 386 43.67 7.04 3.12
C ASN A 386 43.75 7.43 1.64
N SER A 387 42.61 7.46 0.96
CA SER A 387 42.51 8.00 -0.40
C SER A 387 41.20 8.73 -0.63
N VAL A 388 41.23 9.79 -1.43
CA VAL A 388 40.05 10.58 -1.81
C VAL A 388 38.95 9.67 -2.40
N THR A 389 39.34 8.71 -3.23
CA THR A 389 38.41 7.71 -3.78
C THR A 389 37.73 6.91 -2.67
N SER A 390 38.48 6.40 -1.68
CA SER A 390 37.90 5.68 -0.53
C SER A 390 36.97 6.57 0.29
N SER A 391 37.33 7.84 0.52
CA SER A 391 36.47 8.80 1.22
C SER A 391 35.13 8.97 0.50
N LEU A 392 35.15 9.16 -0.82
CA LEU A 392 33.93 9.29 -1.64
C LEU A 392 33.03 8.05 -1.54
N TYR A 393 33.61 6.85 -1.62
CA TYR A 393 32.82 5.62 -1.49
C TYR A 393 32.30 5.39 -0.09
N SER A 394 33.11 5.66 0.93
CA SER A 394 32.66 5.52 2.31
C SER A 394 31.49 6.48 2.61
N ALA A 395 31.52 7.70 2.07
CA ALA A 395 30.42 8.65 2.20
C ALA A 395 29.14 8.15 1.48
N ALA A 396 29.25 7.73 0.22
CA ALA A 396 28.11 7.23 -0.55
C ALA A 396 27.50 5.96 0.09
N ALA A 397 28.35 5.01 0.50
CA ALA A 397 27.91 3.81 1.20
C ALA A 397 27.29 4.15 2.57
N ALA A 398 27.83 5.09 3.33
CA ALA A 398 27.22 5.47 4.60
C ALA A 398 25.81 6.06 4.44
N VAL A 399 25.60 6.89 3.41
CA VAL A 399 24.28 7.45 3.07
C VAL A 399 23.32 6.35 2.63
N LEU A 400 23.77 5.42 1.79
CA LEU A 400 22.96 4.26 1.38
C LEU A 400 22.60 3.37 2.58
N GLY A 401 23.57 3.07 3.44
CA GLY A 401 23.35 2.30 4.67
C GLY A 401 22.35 3.00 5.60
N ALA A 402 22.39 4.33 5.69
CA ALA A 402 21.42 5.09 6.48
C ALA A 402 20.00 4.91 5.92
N ALA A 403 19.84 4.91 4.60
CA ALA A 403 18.55 4.69 3.95
C ALA A 403 18.03 3.26 4.12
N LEU A 404 18.91 2.29 3.98
CA LEU A 404 18.54 0.88 4.08
C LEU A 404 18.20 0.46 5.51
N PHE A 405 18.96 0.92 6.51
CA PHE A 405 18.90 0.35 7.86
C PHE A 405 18.36 1.29 8.94
N LEU A 406 18.43 2.60 8.73
CA LEU A 406 18.10 3.63 9.72
C LEU A 406 17.08 4.64 9.16
N GLY A 407 16.14 4.26 8.30
CA GLY A 407 15.25 5.16 7.56
C GLY A 407 14.34 6.09 8.40
N GLY A 408 13.15 6.38 7.87
CA GLY A 408 12.09 7.09 8.60
C GLY A 408 12.32 8.59 8.83
N TRP A 409 13.07 9.27 7.95
CA TRP A 409 13.10 10.74 7.92
C TRP A 409 12.02 11.28 6.99
N PRO A 410 11.50 12.50 7.23
CA PRO A 410 10.60 13.16 6.30
C PRO A 410 11.34 13.42 4.97
N LEU A 411 10.91 12.75 3.90
CA LEU A 411 11.47 12.92 2.56
C LEU A 411 11.02 14.24 1.90
N ALA A 412 9.97 14.88 2.40
CA ALA A 412 9.44 16.13 1.85
C ALA A 412 10.31 17.32 2.27
N ASP A 413 11.12 17.83 1.33
CA ASP A 413 11.74 19.17 1.18
C ASP A 413 12.25 19.92 2.43
N SER A 414 12.43 19.24 3.55
CA SER A 414 12.82 19.86 4.80
C SER A 414 14.32 19.75 5.01
N VAL A 415 14.95 20.85 5.39
CA VAL A 415 16.33 20.90 5.89
C VAL A 415 16.54 19.89 7.02
N ALA A 416 15.49 19.61 7.79
CA ALA A 416 15.46 18.58 8.82
C ALA A 416 15.70 17.16 8.28
N GLY A 417 15.13 16.81 7.11
CA GLY A 417 15.38 15.55 6.43
C GLY A 417 16.85 15.39 6.06
N ILE A 418 17.47 16.42 5.47
CA ILE A 418 18.91 16.42 5.12
C ILE A 418 19.76 16.22 6.36
N ALA A 419 19.51 16.99 7.42
CA ALA A 419 20.26 16.90 8.67
C ALA A 419 20.13 15.51 9.32
N ALA A 420 18.95 14.91 9.29
CA ALA A 420 18.72 13.56 9.81
C ALA A 420 19.51 12.49 9.04
N VAL A 421 19.51 12.55 7.70
CA VAL A 421 20.28 11.61 6.87
C VAL A 421 21.78 11.75 7.12
N VAL A 422 22.30 12.97 7.15
CA VAL A 422 23.72 13.24 7.43
C VAL A 422 24.10 12.72 8.81
N GLY A 423 23.29 12.97 9.84
CA GLY A 423 23.51 12.47 11.19
C GLY A 423 23.59 10.95 11.23
N LYS A 424 22.65 10.25 10.59
CA LYS A 424 22.62 8.78 10.53
C LYS A 424 23.80 8.20 9.74
N ALA A 425 24.15 8.80 8.61
CA ALA A 425 25.31 8.39 7.82
C ALA A 425 26.62 8.56 8.61
N ALA A 426 26.76 9.66 9.37
CA ALA A 426 27.90 9.88 10.25
C ALA A 426 27.98 8.82 11.36
N VAL A 427 26.84 8.45 11.97
CA VAL A 427 26.76 7.36 12.96
C VAL A 427 27.20 6.03 12.35
N ILE A 428 26.78 5.71 11.11
CA ILE A 428 27.20 4.48 10.41
C ILE A 428 28.71 4.48 10.13
N LEU A 429 29.28 5.60 9.68
CA LEU A 429 30.73 5.73 9.48
C LEU A 429 31.51 5.52 10.77
N PHE A 430 31.05 6.13 11.87
CA PHE A 430 31.67 5.96 13.18
C PHE A 430 31.56 4.51 13.66
N ALA A 431 30.37 3.91 13.55
CA ALA A 431 30.14 2.52 13.90
C ALA A 431 31.08 1.58 13.11
N ALA A 432 31.23 1.78 11.80
CA ALA A 432 32.14 0.98 10.98
C ALA A 432 33.61 1.11 11.41
N GLN A 433 34.04 2.26 11.95
CA GLN A 433 35.41 2.44 12.45
C GLN A 433 35.66 1.71 13.77
N VAL A 434 34.66 1.70 14.65
CA VAL A 434 34.74 1.08 15.98
C VAL A 434 34.47 -0.43 15.93
N PHE A 435 33.68 -0.88 14.95
CA PHE A 435 33.24 -2.26 14.83
C PHE A 435 34.34 -3.14 14.23
N ASP A 436 35.12 -3.79 15.09
CA ASP A 436 36.14 -4.76 14.67
C ASP A 436 35.54 -6.16 14.52
N MET A 437 35.20 -6.52 13.28
CA MET A 437 34.65 -7.83 12.94
C MET A 437 35.59 -8.61 12.05
N SER A 438 35.86 -9.87 12.39
CA SER A 438 36.66 -10.75 11.54
C SER A 438 35.94 -11.05 10.22
N GLN A 439 36.71 -11.28 9.15
CA GLN A 439 36.15 -11.65 7.85
C GLN A 439 35.23 -12.89 7.91
N LYS A 440 35.58 -13.90 8.73
CA LYS A 440 34.75 -15.11 8.89
C LYS A 440 33.40 -14.78 9.50
N ALA A 441 33.37 -13.89 10.51
CA ALA A 441 32.13 -13.41 11.10
C ALA A 441 31.30 -12.60 10.10
N ALA A 442 31.94 -11.77 9.26
CA ALA A 442 31.27 -11.04 8.19
C ALA A 442 30.58 -11.98 7.17
N VAL A 443 31.29 -13.04 6.74
CA VAL A 443 30.72 -14.08 5.85
C VAL A 443 29.52 -14.76 6.50
N ALA A 444 29.64 -15.16 7.77
CA ALA A 444 28.55 -15.78 8.50
C ALA A 444 27.33 -14.85 8.63
N CYS A 445 27.55 -13.57 8.97
CA CYS A 445 26.48 -12.58 9.06
C CYS A 445 25.79 -12.35 7.70
N ALA A 446 26.56 -12.22 6.62
CA ALA A 446 26.00 -12.07 5.27
C ALA A 446 25.15 -13.28 4.86
N GLY A 447 25.66 -14.50 5.10
CA GLY A 447 24.95 -15.75 4.79
C GLY A 447 23.68 -15.94 5.62
N LEU A 448 23.74 -15.70 6.94
CA LEU A 448 22.58 -15.78 7.82
C LEU A 448 21.53 -14.72 7.48
N GLY A 449 21.95 -13.48 7.24
CA GLY A 449 21.06 -12.38 6.85
C GLY A 449 20.27 -12.72 5.59
N LEU A 450 20.98 -13.10 4.53
CA LEU A 450 20.35 -13.45 3.25
C LEU A 450 19.47 -14.71 3.35
N GLY A 451 19.96 -15.75 4.03
CA GLY A 451 19.22 -17.00 4.20
C GLY A 451 17.90 -16.81 4.96
N LEU A 452 17.92 -16.01 6.04
CA LEU A 452 16.73 -15.68 6.81
C LEU A 452 15.75 -14.79 6.02
N ALA A 453 16.25 -13.83 5.23
CA ALA A 453 15.38 -13.01 4.38
C ALA A 453 14.71 -13.83 3.26
N LEU A 454 15.45 -14.76 2.63
CA LEU A 454 14.87 -15.69 1.66
C LEU A 454 13.82 -16.61 2.30
N ALA A 455 14.12 -17.16 3.47
CA ALA A 455 13.16 -17.97 4.22
C ALA A 455 11.91 -17.17 4.58
N GLY A 456 12.05 -15.91 5.03
CA GLY A 456 10.95 -15.00 5.33
C GLY A 456 10.14 -14.55 4.11
N HIS A 457 10.77 -14.57 2.93
CA HIS A 457 10.08 -14.30 1.67
C HIS A 457 9.24 -15.51 1.22
N LEU A 458 9.77 -16.73 1.41
CA LEU A 458 9.09 -17.98 1.02
C LEU A 458 8.02 -18.42 2.03
N VAL A 459 8.27 -18.16 3.31
CA VAL A 459 7.41 -18.53 4.43
C VAL A 459 7.18 -17.26 5.23
N ASP A 460 5.93 -16.87 5.47
CA ASP A 460 5.62 -15.65 6.22
C ASP A 460 6.05 -15.76 7.69
N LEU A 461 7.35 -15.57 7.94
CA LEU A 461 7.98 -15.71 9.26
C LEU A 461 7.44 -14.64 10.24
N GLY A 462 6.92 -13.52 9.73
CA GLY A 462 6.27 -12.51 10.55
C GLY A 462 4.99 -13.03 11.19
N ALA A 463 4.19 -13.81 10.45
CA ALA A 463 3.01 -14.47 10.97
C ALA A 463 3.36 -15.59 11.98
N LEU A 464 4.44 -16.33 11.74
CA LEU A 464 4.86 -17.44 12.60
C LEU A 464 5.53 -16.99 13.90
N PHE A 465 6.21 -15.83 13.88
CA PHE A 465 6.98 -15.34 15.02
C PHE A 465 6.77 -13.85 15.25
N PRO A 466 5.63 -13.45 15.87
CA PRO A 466 5.33 -12.03 16.13
C PRO A 466 6.36 -11.32 17.02
N GLN A 467 7.22 -12.06 17.73
CA GLN A 467 8.30 -11.51 18.58
C GLN A 467 9.64 -11.27 17.85
N TRP A 468 9.68 -11.39 16.52
CA TRP A 468 10.90 -11.29 15.70
C TRP A 468 11.70 -9.99 15.94
N SER A 469 11.01 -8.89 16.19
CA SER A 469 11.61 -7.59 16.48
C SER A 469 12.28 -7.55 17.86
N ALA A 470 11.72 -8.21 18.87
CA ALA A 470 12.29 -8.28 20.21
C ALA A 470 13.64 -9.03 20.23
N LEU A 471 13.77 -10.09 19.42
CA LEU A 471 15.04 -10.82 19.24
C LEU A 471 16.10 -9.93 18.58
N ALA A 472 15.75 -9.19 17.53
CA ALA A 472 16.67 -8.28 16.86
C ALA A 472 17.16 -7.17 17.80
N VAL A 473 16.25 -6.58 18.59
CA VAL A 473 16.60 -5.60 19.64
C VAL A 473 17.52 -6.23 20.70
N GLY A 474 17.23 -7.46 21.14
CA GLY A 474 18.08 -8.20 22.07
C GLY A 474 19.51 -8.41 21.54
N CYS A 475 19.65 -8.77 20.25
CA CYS A 475 20.95 -8.90 19.59
C CYS A 475 21.71 -7.58 19.53
N VAL A 476 21.04 -6.47 19.17
CA VAL A 476 21.67 -5.14 19.14
C VAL A 476 22.17 -4.76 20.53
N CYS A 477 21.33 -4.91 21.57
CA CYS A 477 21.69 -4.62 22.95
C CYS A 477 22.89 -5.46 23.41
N ALA A 478 22.91 -6.76 23.10
CA ALA A 478 24.03 -7.64 23.46
C ALA A 478 25.36 -7.21 22.81
N VAL A 479 25.33 -6.81 21.53
CA VAL A 479 26.51 -6.31 20.82
C VAL A 479 26.94 -4.94 21.36
N ALA A 480 26.01 -4.03 21.62
CA ALA A 480 26.29 -2.72 22.20
C ALA A 480 26.94 -2.84 23.59
N VAL A 481 26.42 -3.73 24.45
CA VAL A 481 27.01 -4.02 25.77
C VAL A 481 28.42 -4.58 25.61
N ARG A 482 28.65 -5.50 24.67
CA ARG A 482 29.99 -6.05 24.41
C ARG A 482 30.98 -5.01 23.86
N ALA A 483 30.51 -4.03 23.11
CA ALA A 483 31.35 -2.93 22.62
C ALA A 483 31.70 -1.92 23.72
N LEU A 484 30.77 -1.67 24.65
CA LEU A 484 30.97 -0.74 25.77
C LEU A 484 31.77 -1.34 26.92
N VAL A 485 31.65 -2.65 27.17
CA VAL A 485 32.41 -3.35 28.20
C VAL A 485 33.74 -3.78 27.58
N PRO A 486 34.88 -3.14 27.93
CA PRO A 486 36.17 -3.59 27.42
C PRO A 486 36.34 -5.06 27.77
N PRO A 487 36.92 -5.88 26.87
CA PRO A 487 37.16 -7.28 27.19
C PRO A 487 37.94 -7.29 28.49
N LEU A 488 37.36 -7.89 29.53
CA LEU A 488 38.07 -8.21 30.76
C LEU A 488 39.18 -9.18 30.35
N ARG A 489 40.29 -8.64 29.85
CA ARG A 489 41.56 -9.33 29.74
C ARG A 489 41.89 -9.70 31.17
N ARG A 490 41.51 -10.91 31.56
CA ARG A 490 42.30 -11.65 32.53
C ARG A 490 43.65 -11.82 31.87
N GLU A 491 44.57 -10.90 32.16
CA GLU A 491 45.96 -11.29 32.28
C GLU A 491 45.97 -12.41 33.32
N SER A 492 45.84 -13.64 32.85
CA SER A 492 46.36 -14.77 33.60
C SER A 492 47.86 -14.54 33.64
N ALA A 493 48.30 -13.82 34.67
CA ALA A 493 49.69 -13.77 35.06
C ALA A 493 50.19 -15.23 35.09
N PRO A 494 51.33 -15.55 34.46
CA PRO A 494 51.91 -16.87 34.60
C PRO A 494 52.10 -17.12 36.10
N ALA A 495 51.46 -18.16 36.61
CA ALA A 495 51.77 -18.66 37.95
C ALA A 495 53.26 -19.02 37.93
N MET A 496 54.10 -18.18 38.57
CA MET A 496 55.49 -18.53 38.80
C MET A 496 55.50 -19.79 39.66
N ALA A 497 56.06 -20.86 39.11
CA ALA A 497 56.45 -22.06 39.82
C ALA A 497 57.87 -21.89 40.37
#